data_AF-A0A2Z5X3H5-F1
#
_entry.id   AF-A0A2Z5X3H5-F1
#
_cell.length_a   1.000
_cell.length_b   1.000
_cell.length_c   1.000
_cell.angle_alpha   90.00
_cell.angle_beta   90.00
_cell.angle_gamma   90.00
#
_symmetry.space_group_name_H-M   'P 1'
#
loop_
_entity.id
_entity.type
_entity.pdbx_description
1 polymer ?
#
loop_
_entity_poly.entity_id
_entity_poly.type
_entity_poly.pdbx_seq_one_letter_code
_entity_poly.pdbx_strand_id
1 'polypeptide(L)' 'MLLQELKNQANKLPVNDRLELVRSIIDSIQEIPSSKPTRTQAINRMKGLLKTSQPSPTDAEVESMLEQHRMEKYL' A
#
# COMPACT_ATOMS: atom_id res chain seq x y z
N MET A 1 -25.47 21.50 -7.72
CA MET A 1 -24.96 22.58 -6.84
C MET A 1 -23.53 22.91 -7.20
N LEU A 2 -23.15 24.18 -7.18
CA LEU A 2 -21.76 24.59 -7.35
C LEU A 2 -20.99 24.21 -6.06
N LEU A 3 -19.74 23.74 -6.15
CA LEU A 3 -18.94 23.33 -4.98
C LEU A 3 -18.85 24.45 -3.91
N GLN A 4 -18.80 25.70 -4.34
CA GLN A 4 -18.78 26.87 -3.47
C GLN A 4 -20.07 27.02 -2.65
N GLU A 5 -21.21 26.71 -3.26
CA GLU A 5 -22.50 26.76 -2.60
C GLU A 5 -22.60 25.69 -1.50
N LEU A 6 -22.13 24.49 -1.78
CA LEU A 6 -22.09 23.38 -0.81
C LEU A 6 -21.17 23.70 0.38
N LYS A 7 -20.00 24.30 0.12
CA LYS A 7 -19.08 24.79 1.17
C LYS A 7 -19.74 25.83 2.05
N ASN A 8 -20.44 26.80 1.45
CA ASN A 8 -21.14 27.84 2.19
C ASN A 8 -22.27 27.26 3.05
N GLN A 9 -22.96 26.24 2.59
CA GLN A 9 -23.98 25.54 3.37
C GLN A 9 -23.35 24.73 4.53
N ALA A 10 -22.26 23.99 4.26
CA ALA A 10 -21.55 23.23 5.30
C ALA A 10 -21.00 24.15 6.42
N ASN A 11 -20.52 25.35 6.07
CA ASN A 11 -20.01 26.30 7.05
C ASN A 11 -21.09 26.87 7.98
N LYS A 12 -22.36 26.88 7.56
CA LYS A 12 -23.51 27.34 8.38
C LYS A 12 -23.95 26.32 9.42
N LEU A 13 -23.48 25.07 9.34
CA LEU A 13 -23.82 24.03 10.29
C LEU A 13 -23.13 24.24 11.66
N PRO A 14 -23.76 23.78 12.76
CA PRO A 14 -23.11 23.62 14.05
C PRO A 14 -21.79 22.84 13.95
N VAL A 15 -20.87 23.10 14.88
CA VAL A 15 -19.55 22.45 14.89
C VAL A 15 -19.65 20.91 14.87
N ASN A 16 -20.58 20.34 15.65
CA ASN A 16 -20.78 18.89 15.71
C ASN A 16 -21.22 18.32 14.36
N ASP A 17 -22.23 18.93 13.73
CA ASP A 17 -22.76 18.50 12.43
C ASP A 17 -21.70 18.62 11.32
N ARG A 18 -20.81 19.62 11.40
CA ARG A 18 -19.65 19.72 10.49
C ARG A 18 -18.68 18.56 10.66
N LEU A 19 -18.40 18.18 11.91
CA LEU A 19 -17.52 17.03 12.19
C LEU A 19 -18.15 15.71 11.75
N GLU A 20 -19.46 15.56 11.91
CA GLU A 20 -20.21 14.40 11.42
C GLU A 20 -20.16 14.33 9.88
N LEU A 21 -20.41 15.44 9.19
CA LEU A 21 -20.29 15.53 7.74
C LEU A 21 -18.89 15.17 7.23
N VAL A 22 -17.83 15.62 7.93
CA VAL A 22 -16.45 15.26 7.60
C VAL A 22 -16.24 13.75 7.72
N ARG A 23 -16.74 13.11 8.79
CA ARG A 23 -16.64 11.66 8.96
C ARG A 23 -17.35 10.91 7.83
N SER A 24 -18.59 11.28 7.51
CA SER A 24 -19.35 10.64 6.43
C SER A 24 -18.66 10.77 5.06
N ILE A 25 -18.02 11.90 4.78
CA ILE A 25 -17.25 12.09 3.55
C ILE A 25 -16.02 11.18 3.54
N ILE A 26 -15.26 11.13 4.63
CA ILE A 26 -14.09 10.24 4.76
C ILE A 26 -14.50 8.78 4.56
N ASP A 27 -15.59 8.34 5.18
CA ASP A 27 -16.10 6.97 5.06
C ASP A 27 -16.50 6.66 3.61
N SER A 28 -17.19 7.58 2.93
CA SER A 28 -17.54 7.43 1.51
C SER A 28 -16.34 7.29 0.57
N ILE A 29 -15.20 7.89 0.94
CA ILE A 29 -13.95 7.79 0.19
C ILE A 29 -13.24 6.48 0.49
N GLN A 30 -13.29 5.99 1.74
CA GLN A 30 -12.69 4.71 2.13
C GLN A 30 -13.41 3.51 1.52
N GLU A 31 -14.72 3.59 1.30
CA GLU A 31 -15.47 2.55 0.59
C GLU A 31 -15.07 2.42 -0.88
N ILE A 32 -14.40 3.43 -1.45
CA ILE A 32 -13.73 3.28 -2.73
C ILE A 32 -12.44 2.52 -2.43
N PRO A 33 -12.32 1.22 -2.74
CA PRO A 33 -11.12 0.49 -2.44
C PRO A 33 -9.99 1.18 -3.18
N SER A 34 -9.12 1.86 -2.43
CA SER A 34 -7.90 2.45 -2.97
C SER A 34 -7.26 1.33 -3.75
N SER A 35 -7.20 1.48 -5.07
CA SER A 35 -6.74 0.46 -5.99
C SER A 35 -5.31 0.09 -5.56
N LYS A 36 -5.20 -0.96 -4.73
CA LYS A 36 -3.95 -1.68 -4.43
C LYS A 36 -3.63 -2.82 -5.42
N PRO A 37 -4.27 -3.03 -6.60
CA PRO A 37 -3.88 -4.10 -7.48
C PRO A 37 -2.47 -3.85 -8.05
N THR A 38 -1.99 -2.61 -8.12
CA THR A 38 -0.69 -2.29 -8.74
C THR A 38 0.50 -2.89 -7.98
N ARG A 39 0.53 -2.82 -6.64
CA ARG A 39 1.66 -3.34 -5.86
C ARG A 39 1.69 -4.87 -5.89
N THR A 40 0.57 -5.52 -5.64
CA THR A 40 0.50 -6.99 -5.62
C THR A 40 0.72 -7.58 -7.01
N GLN A 41 0.17 -6.97 -8.06
CA GLN A 41 0.44 -7.39 -9.44
C GLN A 41 1.90 -7.17 -9.83
N ALA A 42 2.51 -6.03 -9.46
CA ALA A 42 3.92 -5.78 -9.71
C ALA A 42 4.81 -6.80 -8.99
N ILE A 43 4.54 -7.09 -7.71
CA ILE A 43 5.28 -8.12 -6.94
C ILE A 43 5.15 -9.50 -7.59
N ASN A 44 3.96 -9.88 -8.03
CA ASN A 44 3.76 -11.18 -8.69
C ASN A 44 4.48 -11.26 -10.05
N ARG A 45 4.49 -10.17 -10.83
CA ARG A 45 5.28 -10.08 -12.08
C ARG A 45 6.77 -10.17 -11.80
N MET A 46 7.29 -9.41 -10.82
CA MET A 46 8.70 -9.44 -10.44
C MET A 46 9.13 -10.81 -9.91
N LYS A 47 8.31 -11.47 -9.09
CA LYS A 47 8.56 -12.86 -8.65
C LYS A 47 8.69 -13.81 -9.84
N GLY A 48 7.93 -13.61 -10.91
CA GLY A 48 8.04 -14.37 -12.15
C GLY A 48 9.38 -14.18 -12.87
N LEU A 49 9.96 -12.97 -12.81
CA LEU A 49 11.28 -12.67 -13.40
C LEU A 49 12.44 -13.31 -12.64
N LEU A 50 12.25 -13.58 -11.35
CA LEU A 50 13.23 -14.23 -10.48
C LEU A 50 13.08 -15.76 -10.45
N LYS A 51 12.13 -16.34 -11.20
CA LYS A 51 12.00 -17.80 -11.30
C LYS A 51 13.17 -18.37 -12.09
N THR A 52 13.94 -19.22 -11.45
CA THR A 52 14.98 -20.03 -12.11
C THR A 52 14.44 -21.45 -12.34
N SER A 53 15.05 -22.20 -13.27
CA SER A 53 14.72 -23.62 -13.47
C SER A 53 15.24 -24.52 -12.35
N GLN A 54 16.03 -23.96 -11.43
CA GLN A 54 16.60 -24.67 -10.31
C GLN A 54 15.62 -24.67 -9.13
N PRO A 55 15.62 -25.73 -8.30
CA PRO A 55 14.83 -25.73 -7.08
C PRO A 55 15.25 -24.58 -6.17
N SER A 56 14.33 -24.13 -5.33
CA SER A 56 14.66 -23.18 -4.27
C SER A 56 15.77 -23.75 -3.37
N PRO A 57 16.77 -22.95 -2.97
CA PRO A 57 17.78 -23.39 -2.02
C PRO A 57 17.16 -23.88 -0.71
N THR A 58 17.79 -24.87 -0.09
CA THR A 58 17.47 -25.32 1.26
C THR A 58 17.92 -24.30 2.30
N ASP A 59 17.35 -24.35 3.51
CA ASP A 59 17.68 -23.40 4.58
C ASP A 59 19.19 -23.40 4.91
N ALA A 60 19.84 -24.57 4.88
CA ALA A 60 21.28 -24.69 5.11
C ALA A 60 22.12 -24.05 3.99
N GLU A 61 21.68 -24.18 2.72
CA GLU A 61 22.34 -23.51 1.60
C GLU A 61 22.16 -21.99 1.68
N VAL A 62 20.99 -21.51 2.09
CA VAL A 62 20.74 -20.08 2.32
C VAL A 62 21.66 -19.52 3.41
N GLU A 63 21.84 -20.25 4.51
CA GLU A 63 22.74 -19.82 5.60
C GLU A 63 24.18 -19.66 5.11
N SER A 64 24.68 -20.61 4.32
CA SER A 64 26.01 -20.54 3.70
C SER A 64 26.13 -19.37 2.72
N MET A 65 25.11 -19.11 1.89
CA MET A 65 25.09 -17.97 0.96
C MET A 65 25.15 -16.63 1.70
N LEU A 66 24.44 -16.50 2.82
CA LEU A 66 24.44 -15.29 3.64
C LEU A 66 25.78 -15.07 4.35
N GLU A 67 26.42 -16.13 4.84
CA GLU A 67 27.76 -16.05 5.43
C GLU A 67 28.82 -15.61 4.42
N GLN A 68 28.83 -16.23 3.23
CA GLN A 68 29.73 -15.83 2.15
C GLN A 68 29.53 -14.35 1.77
N HIS A 69 28.28 -13.92 1.59
CA HIS A 69 27.99 -12.54 1.22
C HIS A 69 28.38 -11.53 2.31
N ARG A 70 28.27 -11.92 3.59
CA ARG A 70 28.77 -11.11 4.71
C ARG A 70 30.29 -10.96 4.65
N MET A 71 31.02 -12.04 4.39
CA MET A 71 32.48 -11.95 4.24
C MET A 71 32.86 -11.03 3.08
N GLU A 72 32.26 -11.20 1.90
CA GLU A 72 32.52 -10.38 0.71
C GLU A 72 32.21 -8.89 0.92
N LYS A 73 31.18 -8.57 1.69
CA LYS A 73 30.77 -7.18 1.93
C LYS A 73 31.70 -6.42 2.89
N TYR A 74 32.31 -7.13 3.84
CA TYR A 74 33.09 -6.54 4.92
C TYR A 74 34.60 -6.82 4.84
N LEU A 75 35.05 -7.59 3.84
CA LEU A 75 36.44 -7.59 3.35
C LEU A 75 36.68 -6.41 2.41
#